data_AF-A0A6L8T0G5-F1
#
_entry.id   AF-A0A6L8T0G5-F1
#
_cell.length_a   1.000
_cell.length_b   1.000
_cell.length_c   1.000
_cell.angle_alpha   90.00
_cell.angle_beta   90.00
_cell.angle_gamma   90.00
#
_symmetry.space_group_name_H-M   'P 1'
#
loop_
_entity.id
_entity.type
_entity.pdbx_description
1 polymer ?
#
loop_
_entity_poly.entity_id
_entity_poly.type
_entity_poly.pdbx_seq_one_letter_code
_entity_poly.pdbx_strand_id
1 'polypeptide(L)'
;MQKLLFLLPFYVIRYEKSREDIEKDPEKLQKLLDEYVTISRRLEESLLENGKEALHRYLVEVIIKIADYIFSDSEKTKKGVDRAMGGEVLELKTDKLINEIRQDVKEEVKAEVKEEVKTETKEKIVICMLKRGKSTLEEIAADTQMPIEQVERIKKEQQL
;
A
#
# COMPACT_ATOMS: atom_id res chain seq x y z
N MET A 1 19.96 1.58 -26.47
CA MET A 1 19.37 2.62 -25.58
C MET A 1 18.65 2.07 -24.35
N GLN A 2 18.29 0.78 -24.27
CA GLN A 2 17.57 0.17 -23.13
C GLN A 2 18.25 0.33 -21.74
N LYS A 3 19.57 0.59 -21.68
CA LYS A 3 20.32 0.74 -20.42
C LYS A 3 20.12 2.10 -19.73
N LEU A 4 19.56 3.10 -20.40
CA LEU A 4 19.46 4.46 -19.84
C LEU A 4 18.26 4.64 -18.88
N LEU A 5 17.17 3.91 -19.11
CA LEU A 5 15.95 4.01 -18.29
C LEU A 5 16.12 3.41 -16.88
N PHE A 6 17.05 2.48 -16.70
CA PHE A 6 17.41 1.92 -15.38
C PHE A 6 18.04 2.94 -14.43
N LEU A 7 18.53 4.06 -14.95
CA LEU A 7 19.20 5.10 -14.17
C LEU A 7 18.25 6.19 -13.65
N LEU A 8 16.95 6.10 -13.92
CA LEU A 8 15.99 7.13 -13.54
C LEU A 8 15.94 7.42 -12.02
N PRO A 9 15.96 6.40 -11.13
CA PRO A 9 16.16 6.65 -9.70
C PRO A 9 17.48 7.36 -9.39
N PHE A 10 18.56 7.04 -10.11
CA PHE A 10 19.88 7.67 -9.92
C PHE A 10 19.91 9.14 -10.33
N TYR A 11 19.16 9.53 -11.36
CA TYR A 11 19.09 10.94 -11.80
C TYR A 11 18.36 11.82 -10.79
N VAL A 12 17.32 11.29 -10.13
CA VAL A 12 16.57 12.01 -9.10
C VAL A 12 17.39 12.12 -7.81
N ILE A 13 17.99 11.00 -7.35
CA ILE A 13 18.84 10.96 -6.13
C ILE A 13 20.02 11.94 -6.19
N ARG A 14 20.55 12.23 -7.38
CA ARG A 14 21.66 13.20 -7.54
C ARG A 14 21.35 14.57 -6.91
N TYR A 15 20.09 14.96 -6.88
CA TYR A 15 19.66 16.27 -6.38
C TYR A 15 19.49 16.33 -4.85
N GLU A 16 19.58 15.21 -4.15
CA GLU A 16 19.43 15.14 -2.69
C GLU A 16 20.37 16.13 -1.97
N LYS A 17 21.63 16.23 -2.41
CA LYS A 17 22.63 17.12 -1.82
C LYS A 17 22.50 18.59 -2.22
N SER A 18 21.70 18.91 -3.24
CA SER A 18 21.56 20.27 -3.80
C SER A 18 20.14 20.81 -3.70
N ARG A 19 19.27 20.15 -2.92
CA ARG A 19 17.85 20.51 -2.79
C ARG A 19 17.61 21.96 -2.38
N GLU A 20 18.40 22.47 -1.43
CA GLU A 20 18.27 23.86 -0.94
C GLU A 20 18.67 24.89 -2.01
N ASP A 21 19.68 24.58 -2.81
CA ASP A 21 20.13 25.45 -3.90
C ASP A 21 19.09 25.50 -5.01
N ILE A 22 18.47 24.37 -5.32
CA ILE A 22 17.41 24.26 -6.33
C ILE A 22 16.17 25.05 -5.90
N GLU A 23 15.83 25.03 -4.62
CA GLU A 23 14.67 25.76 -4.11
C GLU A 23 14.86 27.28 -4.16
N LYS A 24 16.06 27.76 -3.87
CA LYS A 24 16.40 29.19 -3.84
C LYS A 24 16.68 29.77 -5.23
N ASP A 25 17.02 28.93 -6.21
CA ASP A 25 17.42 29.34 -7.55
C ASP A 25 16.39 28.88 -8.61
N PRO A 26 15.57 29.81 -9.14
CA PRO A 26 14.54 29.48 -10.11
C PRO A 26 15.09 28.90 -11.42
N GLU A 27 16.31 29.25 -11.83
CA GLU A 27 16.91 28.69 -13.05
C GLU A 27 17.32 27.23 -12.86
N LYS A 28 17.88 26.89 -11.69
CA LYS A 28 18.19 25.49 -11.33
C LYS A 28 16.93 24.65 -11.22
N LEU A 29 15.87 25.20 -10.63
CA LEU A 29 14.58 24.53 -10.58
C LEU A 29 14.04 24.28 -11.99
N GLN A 30 14.06 25.29 -12.86
CA GLN A 30 13.57 25.12 -14.24
C GLN A 30 14.36 24.03 -14.98
N LYS A 31 15.69 24.05 -14.86
CA LYS A 31 16.56 23.03 -15.47
C LYS A 31 16.23 21.62 -14.97
N LEU A 32 15.97 21.47 -13.67
CA LEU A 32 15.52 20.20 -13.10
C LEU A 32 14.19 19.75 -13.74
N LEU A 33 13.21 20.65 -13.88
CA LEU A 33 11.91 20.34 -14.47
C LEU A 33 12.03 19.96 -15.96
N ASP A 34 12.89 20.64 -16.72
CA ASP A 34 13.14 20.31 -18.14
C ASP A 34 13.76 18.91 -18.30
N GLU A 35 14.60 18.50 -17.34
CA GLU A 35 15.12 17.13 -17.28
C GLU A 35 14.00 16.11 -17.04
N TYR A 36 13.07 16.38 -16.11
CA TYR A 36 11.90 15.53 -15.89
C TYR A 36 10.99 15.43 -17.13
N VAL A 37 10.74 16.53 -17.85
CA VAL A 37 10.00 16.50 -19.12
C VAL A 37 10.71 15.61 -20.14
N THR A 38 12.04 15.73 -20.23
CA THR A 38 12.84 14.89 -21.14
C THR A 38 12.77 13.41 -20.77
N ILE A 39 12.77 13.11 -19.46
CA ILE A 39 12.59 11.76 -18.94
C ILE A 39 11.21 11.21 -19.31
N SER A 40 10.14 11.97 -19.06
CA SER A 40 8.77 11.56 -19.36
C SER A 40 8.62 11.21 -20.83
N ARG A 41 9.04 12.10 -21.74
CA ARG A 41 8.98 11.86 -23.18
C ARG A 41 9.72 10.58 -23.60
N ARG A 42 10.91 10.33 -23.05
CA ARG A 42 11.68 9.12 -23.36
C ARG A 42 11.05 7.85 -22.82
N LEU A 43 10.40 7.92 -21.66
CA LEU A 43 9.64 6.82 -21.10
C LEU A 43 8.43 6.50 -21.99
N GLU A 44 7.70 7.53 -22.44
CA GLU A 44 6.57 7.40 -23.35
C GLU A 44 7.00 6.72 -24.67
N GLU A 45 8.00 7.29 -25.36
CA GLU A 45 8.56 6.75 -26.61
C GLU A 45 9.05 5.29 -26.44
N SER A 46 9.69 4.97 -25.30
CA SER A 46 10.25 3.63 -25.11
C SER A 46 9.25 2.58 -24.63
N LEU A 47 8.14 2.98 -23.99
CA LEU A 47 7.27 2.03 -23.29
C LEU A 47 5.83 2.10 -23.79
N LEU A 48 5.25 3.29 -23.96
CA LEU A 48 3.88 3.43 -24.46
C LEU A 48 3.79 2.99 -25.93
N GLU A 49 4.73 3.41 -26.79
CA GLU A 49 4.75 2.99 -28.20
C GLU A 49 4.94 1.47 -28.38
N ASN A 50 5.43 0.79 -27.34
CA ASN A 50 5.67 -0.66 -27.32
C ASN A 50 4.60 -1.45 -26.54
N GLY A 51 3.48 -0.83 -26.15
CA GLY A 51 2.39 -1.50 -25.40
C GLY A 51 2.80 -1.94 -23.99
N LYS A 52 3.67 -1.17 -23.32
CA LYS A 52 4.16 -1.42 -21.97
C LYS A 52 3.68 -0.35 -20.98
N GLU A 53 2.38 -0.03 -21.03
CA GLU A 53 1.74 1.04 -20.27
C GLU A 53 1.85 0.82 -18.75
N ALA A 54 1.70 -0.43 -18.29
CA ALA A 54 1.82 -0.77 -16.87
C ALA A 54 3.24 -0.49 -16.34
N LEU A 55 4.27 -0.80 -17.13
CA LEU A 55 5.67 -0.53 -16.75
C LEU A 55 5.98 0.97 -16.82
N HIS A 56 5.45 1.67 -17.83
CA HIS A 56 5.53 3.13 -17.93
C HIS A 56 4.99 3.78 -16.64
N ARG A 57 3.77 3.44 -16.26
CA ARG A 57 3.11 3.99 -15.07
C ARG A 57 3.91 3.70 -13.80
N TYR A 58 4.34 2.47 -13.61
CA TYR A 58 5.13 2.09 -12.43
C TYR A 58 6.41 2.93 -12.32
N LEU A 59 7.13 3.14 -13.43
CA LEU A 59 8.34 3.94 -13.43
C LEU A 59 8.07 5.43 -13.14
N VAL A 60 7.01 6.00 -13.71
CA VAL A 60 6.57 7.37 -13.39
C VAL A 60 6.26 7.52 -11.90
N GLU A 61 5.51 6.59 -11.33
CA GLU A 61 5.15 6.60 -9.90
C GLU A 61 6.38 6.50 -8.98
N VAL A 62 7.34 5.64 -9.33
CA VAL A 62 8.61 5.53 -8.58
C VAL A 62 9.40 6.83 -8.64
N ILE A 63 9.47 7.48 -9.80
CA ILE A 63 10.18 8.75 -9.97
C ILE A 63 9.55 9.85 -9.11
N ILE A 64 8.21 9.97 -9.13
CA ILE A 64 7.47 10.93 -8.30
C ILE A 64 7.74 10.68 -6.82
N LYS A 65 7.65 9.42 -6.35
CA LYS A 65 7.92 9.10 -4.93
C LYS A 65 9.33 9.45 -4.48
N ILE A 66 10.33 9.25 -5.34
CA ILE A 66 11.72 9.62 -5.01
C ILE A 66 11.85 11.16 -4.99
N ALA A 67 11.22 11.86 -5.94
CA ALA A 67 11.21 13.32 -5.94
C ALA A 67 10.52 13.88 -4.69
N ASP A 68 9.38 13.32 -4.29
CA ASP A 68 8.67 13.69 -3.06
C ASP A 68 9.51 13.47 -1.81
N TYR A 69 10.30 12.39 -1.77
CA TYR A 69 11.23 12.15 -0.67
C TYR A 69 12.35 13.19 -0.63
N ILE A 70 12.98 13.51 -1.76
CA ILE A 70 14.09 14.48 -1.83
C ILE A 70 13.62 15.90 -1.52
N PHE A 71 12.48 16.28 -2.09
CA PHE A 71 11.89 17.60 -1.99
C PHE A 71 10.72 17.62 -1.00
N SER A 72 10.81 16.85 0.08
CA SER A 72 9.77 16.73 1.11
C SER A 72 9.26 18.09 1.60
N ASP A 73 10.18 19.03 1.72
CA ASP A 73 9.98 20.36 2.29
C ASP A 73 9.60 21.42 1.24
N SER A 74 9.61 21.05 -0.06
CA SER A 74 9.42 21.98 -1.18
C SER A 74 8.18 21.65 -2.02
N GLU A 75 7.02 22.14 -1.59
CA GLU A 75 5.74 21.99 -2.30
C GLU A 75 5.77 22.51 -3.74
N LYS A 76 6.49 23.62 -3.98
CA LYS A 76 6.64 24.20 -5.32
C LYS A 76 7.33 23.21 -6.26
N THR A 77 8.37 22.55 -5.78
CA THR A 77 9.16 21.60 -6.57
C THR A 77 8.38 20.33 -6.85
N LYS A 78 7.70 19.76 -5.84
CA LYS A 78 6.84 18.57 -6.00
C LYS A 78 5.77 18.79 -7.08
N LYS A 79 5.01 19.88 -7.00
CA LYS A 79 4.02 20.25 -8.03
C LYS A 79 4.63 20.53 -9.40
N GLY A 80 5.88 20.97 -9.45
CA GLY A 80 6.63 21.13 -10.69
C GLY A 80 6.93 19.78 -11.34
N VAL A 81 7.46 18.84 -10.54
CA VAL A 81 7.79 17.48 -10.98
C VAL A 81 6.54 16.74 -11.43
N ASP A 82 5.44 16.80 -10.66
CA ASP A 82 4.17 16.17 -11.03
C ASP A 82 3.73 16.62 -12.42
N ARG A 83 3.73 17.93 -12.68
CA ARG A 83 3.37 18.47 -14.00
C ARG A 83 4.33 18.05 -15.10
N ALA A 84 5.64 18.03 -14.82
CA ALA A 84 6.66 17.62 -15.78
C ALA A 84 6.57 16.14 -16.15
N MET A 85 6.06 15.31 -15.22
CA MET A 85 5.89 13.87 -15.36
C MET A 85 4.49 13.47 -15.88
N GLY A 86 3.72 14.43 -16.42
CA GLY A 86 2.42 14.18 -17.04
C GLY A 86 1.20 14.48 -16.15
N GLY A 87 1.40 15.07 -14.97
CA GLY A 87 0.35 15.41 -14.02
C GLY A 87 -0.11 14.23 -13.17
N GLU A 88 -1.38 14.24 -12.77
CA GLU A 88 -2.00 13.06 -12.16
C GLU A 88 -1.90 11.91 -13.17
N VAL A 89 -1.11 10.90 -12.84
CA VAL A 89 -1.01 9.65 -13.61
C VAL A 89 -2.42 9.26 -14.03
N LEU A 90 -2.68 9.19 -15.35
CA LEU A 90 -4.01 8.87 -15.86
C LEU A 90 -4.40 7.49 -15.32
N GLU A 91 -5.17 7.45 -14.24
CA GLU A 91 -5.75 6.20 -13.73
C GLU A 91 -6.72 5.70 -14.78
N LEU A 92 -6.34 4.63 -15.48
CA LEU A 92 -7.26 3.96 -16.36
C LEU A 92 -8.36 3.33 -15.50
N LYS A 93 -9.56 3.19 -16.06
CA LYS A 93 -10.69 2.55 -15.36
C LYS A 93 -10.30 1.18 -14.78
N THR A 94 -9.39 0.49 -15.44
CA THR A 94 -8.85 -0.81 -15.00
C THR A 94 -7.99 -0.70 -13.74
N ASP A 95 -7.26 0.40 -13.54
CA ASP A 95 -6.42 0.60 -12.35
C ASP A 95 -7.25 0.93 -11.12
N LYS A 96 -8.30 1.73 -11.31
CA LYS A 96 -9.33 1.96 -10.29
C LYS A 96 -9.95 0.64 -9.86
N LEU A 97 -10.36 -0.18 -10.83
CA LEU A 97 -10.93 -1.49 -10.56
C LEU A 97 -9.93 -2.43 -9.85
N ILE A 98 -8.66 -2.45 -10.26
CA ILE A 98 -7.62 -3.27 -9.59
C ILE A 98 -7.38 -2.79 -8.15
N ASN A 99 -7.35 -1.48 -7.91
CA ASN A 99 -7.16 -0.92 -6.58
C ASN A 99 -8.37 -1.15 -5.68
N GLU A 100 -9.59 -1.03 -6.22
CA GLU A 100 -10.84 -1.33 -5.54
C GLU A 100 -10.90 -2.81 -5.15
N ILE A 101 -10.64 -3.73 -6.10
CA ILE A 101 -10.53 -5.17 -5.82
C ILE A 101 -9.46 -5.46 -4.75
N ARG A 102 -8.30 -4.80 -4.81
CA ARG A 102 -7.24 -4.99 -3.80
C ARG A 102 -7.64 -4.49 -2.42
N GLN A 103 -8.39 -3.38 -2.34
CA GLN A 103 -8.90 -2.87 -1.08
C GLN A 103 -9.96 -3.81 -0.51
N ASP A 104 -10.90 -4.27 -1.34
CA ASP A 104 -11.96 -5.18 -0.94
C ASP A 104 -11.39 -6.50 -0.41
N VAL A 105 -10.48 -7.15 -1.15
CA VAL A 105 -9.80 -8.37 -0.69
C VAL A 105 -9.03 -8.13 0.61
N LYS A 106 -8.39 -6.96 0.77
CA LYS A 106 -7.62 -6.65 1.98
C LYS A 106 -8.52 -6.45 3.20
N GLU A 107 -9.70 -5.86 3.04
CA GLU A 107 -10.65 -5.67 4.12
C GLU A 107 -11.39 -6.99 4.44
N GLU A 108 -11.75 -7.78 3.44
CA GLU A 108 -12.38 -9.10 3.60
C GLU A 108 -11.43 -10.06 4.36
N VAL A 109 -10.17 -10.18 3.94
CA VAL A 109 -9.17 -11.00 4.66
C VAL A 109 -8.95 -10.51 6.09
N LYS A 110 -8.91 -9.19 6.33
CA LYS A 110 -8.78 -8.66 7.70
C LYS A 110 -10.00 -8.98 8.56
N ALA A 111 -11.20 -8.97 7.99
CA ALA A 111 -12.44 -9.25 8.69
C ALA A 111 -12.53 -10.75 9.05
N GLU A 112 -12.28 -11.63 8.08
CA GLU A 112 -12.27 -13.08 8.29
C GLU A 112 -11.21 -13.50 9.31
N VAL A 113 -9.96 -13.02 9.19
CA VAL A 113 -8.90 -13.35 10.16
C VAL A 113 -9.24 -12.81 11.56
N LYS A 114 -9.89 -11.65 11.68
CA LYS A 114 -10.30 -11.13 12.99
C LYS A 114 -11.44 -11.93 13.62
N GLU A 115 -12.39 -12.41 12.82
CA GLU A 115 -13.47 -13.28 13.28
C GLU A 115 -12.92 -14.65 13.70
N GLU A 116 -12.13 -15.31 12.86
CA GLU A 116 -11.54 -16.62 13.15
C GLU A 116 -10.62 -16.60 14.37
N VAL A 117 -9.78 -15.57 14.53
CA VAL A 117 -8.91 -15.45 15.71
C VAL A 117 -9.73 -15.21 16.98
N LYS A 118 -10.83 -14.46 16.91
CA LYS A 118 -11.71 -14.24 18.07
C LYS A 118 -12.45 -15.50 18.46
N THR A 119 -12.99 -16.26 17.50
CA THR A 119 -13.69 -17.51 17.78
C THR A 119 -12.74 -18.55 18.36
N GLU A 120 -11.57 -18.77 17.76
CA GLU A 120 -10.56 -19.69 18.30
C GLU A 120 -10.12 -19.33 19.73
N THR A 121 -9.98 -18.03 20.03
CA THR A 121 -9.58 -17.58 21.37
C THR A 121 -10.68 -17.86 22.40
N LYS A 122 -11.94 -17.61 22.04
CA LYS A 122 -13.10 -17.90 22.90
C LYS A 122 -13.26 -19.40 23.16
N GLU A 123 -13.08 -20.23 22.14
CA GLU A 123 -13.12 -21.69 22.28
C GLU A 123 -12.02 -22.20 23.22
N LYS A 124 -10.78 -21.72 23.09
CA LYS A 124 -9.67 -22.07 24.00
C LYS A 124 -9.97 -21.70 25.45
N ILE A 125 -10.61 -20.55 25.69
CA ILE A 125 -11.03 -20.12 27.04
C ILE A 125 -12.10 -21.06 27.60
N VAL A 126 -13.11 -21.42 26.81
CA VAL A 126 -14.15 -22.37 27.21
C VAL A 126 -13.58 -23.74 27.55
N ILE A 127 -12.68 -24.27 26.74
CA ILE A 127 -12.02 -25.56 27.02
C ILE A 127 -11.26 -25.50 28.35
N CYS A 128 -10.56 -24.40 28.63
CA CYS A 128 -9.88 -24.20 29.91
C CYS A 128 -10.85 -24.13 31.10
N MET A 129 -11.99 -23.46 30.96
CA MET A 129 -13.01 -23.37 32.01
C MET A 129 -13.67 -24.73 32.28
N LEU A 130 -14.04 -25.47 31.21
CA LEU A 130 -14.61 -26.81 31.28
C LEU A 130 -13.65 -27.80 31.98
N LYS A 131 -12.36 -27.79 31.62
CA LYS A 131 -11.34 -28.65 32.27
C LYS A 131 -11.13 -28.35 33.75
N ARG A 132 -11.37 -27.11 34.19
CA ARG A 132 -11.25 -26.72 35.60
C ARG A 132 -12.43 -27.20 36.44
N GLY A 133 -13.60 -27.45 35.83
CA GLY A 133 -14.78 -28.02 36.50
C GLY A 133 -15.40 -27.16 37.60
N LYS A 134 -15.07 -25.86 37.66
CA LYS A 134 -15.49 -24.93 38.73
C LYS A 134 -16.65 -24.01 38.34
N SER A 135 -17.11 -24.09 37.10
CA SER A 135 -18.14 -23.21 36.54
C SER A 135 -19.20 -24.05 35.84
N THR A 136 -20.46 -23.63 35.90
CA THR A 136 -21.55 -24.28 35.16
C THR A 136 -21.51 -23.90 33.67
N LEU A 137 -22.25 -24.63 32.83
CA LEU A 137 -22.30 -24.35 31.39
C LEU A 137 -22.89 -22.97 31.09
N GLU A 138 -23.86 -22.55 31.92
CA GLU A 138 -24.52 -21.25 31.84
C GLU A 138 -23.54 -20.11 32.18
N GLU A 139 -22.70 -20.29 33.20
CA GLU A 139 -21.68 -19.32 33.60
C GLU A 139 -20.61 -19.15 32.51
N ILE A 140 -20.16 -20.27 31.92
CA ILE A 140 -19.17 -20.27 30.84
C ILE A 140 -19.73 -19.58 29.58
N ALA A 141 -20.99 -19.83 29.25
CA ALA A 141 -21.68 -19.18 28.13
C ALA A 141 -21.80 -17.66 28.35
N ALA A 142 -22.16 -17.24 29.56
CA ALA A 142 -22.25 -15.82 29.93
C ALA A 142 -20.89 -15.11 29.85
N ASP A 143 -19.83 -15.71 30.41
CA ASP A 143 -18.48 -15.11 30.48
C ASP A 143 -17.81 -15.00 29.10
N THR A 144 -18.04 -15.96 28.21
CA THR A 144 -17.44 -15.99 26.87
C THR A 144 -18.33 -15.36 25.79
N GLN A 145 -19.56 -14.98 26.17
CA GLN A 145 -20.60 -14.52 25.26
C GLN A 145 -20.80 -15.49 24.09
N MET A 146 -20.75 -16.79 24.37
CA MET A 146 -21.06 -17.85 23.41
C MET A 146 -22.40 -18.47 23.75
N PRO A 147 -23.18 -18.92 22.75
CA PRO A 147 -24.41 -19.67 22.98
C PRO A 147 -24.12 -20.93 23.80
N ILE A 148 -25.01 -21.26 24.74
CA ILE A 148 -24.86 -22.47 25.58
C ILE A 148 -24.76 -23.74 24.73
N GLU A 149 -25.49 -23.78 23.61
CA GLU A 149 -25.45 -24.85 22.61
C GLU A 149 -24.04 -25.06 22.03
N GLN A 150 -23.29 -23.97 21.80
CA GLN A 150 -21.91 -24.07 21.29
C GLN A 150 -20.95 -24.58 22.38
N VAL A 151 -21.13 -24.13 23.62
CA VAL A 151 -20.35 -24.62 24.78
C VAL A 151 -20.58 -26.13 24.99
N GLU A 152 -21.82 -26.60 24.84
CA GLU A 152 -22.16 -28.02 24.90
C GLU A 152 -21.52 -28.85 23.77
N ARG A 153 -21.50 -28.33 22.54
CA ARG A 153 -20.79 -28.99 21.43
C ARG A 153 -19.30 -29.12 21.71
N ILE A 154 -18.65 -28.03 22.14
CA ILE A 154 -17.22 -28.02 22.49
C ILE A 154 -16.94 -29.04 23.60
N LYS A 155 -17.81 -29.12 24.61
CA LYS A 155 -17.69 -30.12 25.69
C LYS A 155 -17.76 -31.55 25.15
N LYS A 156 -18.72 -31.85 24.28
CA LYS A 156 -18.86 -33.17 23.62
C LYS A 156 -17.66 -33.52 22.74
N GLU A 157 -17.17 -32.56 21.94
CA GLU A 157 -16.02 -32.73 21.04
C GLU A 157 -14.72 -32.99 21.81
N GLN A 158 -14.55 -32.35 22.96
CA GLN A 158 -13.38 -32.53 23.83
C GLN A 158 -13.49 -33.74 24.78
N GLN A 159 -14.60 -34.48 24.74
CA GLN A 159 -14.89 -35.63 25.63
C GLN A 159 -14.78 -35.29 27.14
N LEU A 160 -15.18 -34.06 27.52
CA LEU A 160 -15.14 -33.53 28.90
C LEU A 160 -16.51 -33.55 29.59
#